data_AF-A0A0C2CWE0-F1
#
_entry.id   AF-A0A0C2CWE0-F1
#
_cell.length_a   1.000
_cell.length_b   1.000
_cell.length_c   1.000
_cell.angle_alpha   90.00
_cell.angle_beta   90.00
_cell.angle_gamma   90.00
#
_symmetry.space_group_name_H-M   'P 1'
#
loop_
_entity.id
_entity.type
_entity.pdbx_description
1 polymer ?
#
loop_
_entity_poly.entity_id
_entity_poly.type
_entity_poly.pdbx_seq_one_letter_code
_entity_poly.pdbx_strand_id
1 'polypeptide(L)' 'MPTEELEQLLRLVHRKHITPPLTPVELALVGLQHRSEELMQSLRGLDEAGARAVLIAVLAERRS' A
#
# COMPACT_ATOMS: atom_id res chain seq x y z
N MET A 1 -2.61 -5.66 -8.98
CA MET A 1 -3.13 -6.08 -7.65
C MET A 1 -4.68 -6.10 -7.56
N PRO A 2 -5.29 -7.13 -6.92
CA PRO A 2 -6.72 -7.18 -6.57
C PRO A 2 -7.18 -6.03 -5.65
N THR A 3 -8.47 -5.73 -5.62
CA THR A 3 -9.02 -4.62 -4.83
C THR A 3 -8.93 -4.90 -3.32
N GLU A 4 -9.09 -6.16 -2.90
CA GLU A 4 -9.03 -6.60 -1.51
C GLU A 4 -7.63 -6.38 -0.91
N GLU A 5 -6.58 -6.65 -1.70
CA GLU A 5 -5.19 -6.40 -1.32
C GLU A 5 -4.90 -4.89 -1.20
N LEU A 6 -5.47 -4.04 -2.07
CA LEU A 6 -5.37 -2.58 -1.94
C LEU A 6 -6.05 -2.06 -0.67
N GLU A 7 -7.23 -2.58 -0.34
CA GLU A 7 -7.93 -2.22 0.89
C GLU A 7 -7.15 -2.67 2.13
N GLN A 8 -6.57 -3.88 2.10
CA GLN A 8 -5.68 -4.34 3.15
C GLN A 8 -4.49 -3.41 3.32
N LEU A 9 -3.82 -3.04 2.22
CA LEU A 9 -2.68 -2.14 2.25
C LEU A 9 -3.06 -0.77 2.83
N LEU A 10 -4.18 -0.18 2.39
CA LEU A 10 -4.68 1.08 2.93
C LEU A 10 -4.97 0.96 4.43
N ARG A 11 -5.59 -0.14 4.90
CA ARG A 11 -5.83 -0.35 6.33
C ARG A 11 -4.53 -0.43 7.14
N LEU A 12 -3.51 -1.11 6.60
CA LEU A 12 -2.22 -1.27 7.26
C LEU A 12 -1.43 0.05 7.34
N VAL A 13 -1.39 0.81 6.25
CA VAL A 13 -0.83 2.17 6.24
C VAL A 13 -1.63 3.06 7.19
N HIS A 14 -2.96 2.96 7.15
CA HIS A 14 -3.81 3.81 8.00
C HIS A 14 -3.53 3.64 9.48
N ARG A 15 -3.39 2.37 9.91
CA ARG A 15 -3.16 1.97 11.29
C ARG A 15 -1.69 2.03 11.69
N LYS A 16 -0.80 2.50 10.81
CA LYS A 16 0.66 2.55 11.04
C LYS A 16 1.29 1.18 11.34
N HIS A 17 0.69 0.11 10.82
CA HIS A 17 1.30 -1.23 10.88
C HIS A 17 2.44 -1.37 9.87
N ILE A 18 2.39 -0.59 8.79
CA ILE A 18 3.46 -0.39 7.83
C ILE A 18 3.56 1.11 7.55
N THR A 19 4.77 1.61 7.31
CA THR A 19 4.97 3.04 7.07
C THR A 19 5.81 3.21 5.80
N PRO A 20 5.40 4.07 4.85
CA PRO A 20 6.28 4.43 3.74
C PRO A 20 7.59 5.06 4.25
N PRO A 21 8.74 4.80 3.60
CA PRO A 21 8.91 3.98 2.41
C PRO A 21 8.74 2.49 2.71
N LEU A 22 7.92 1.81 1.89
CA LEU A 22 7.67 0.38 2.08
C LEU A 22 8.96 -0.42 1.86
N THR A 23 9.20 -1.37 2.75
CA THR A 23 10.33 -2.31 2.63
C THR A 23 9.86 -3.74 2.36
N PRO A 24 10.70 -4.60 1.73
CA PRO A 24 10.36 -6.01 1.56
C PRO A 24 10.07 -6.72 2.90
N VAL A 25 10.77 -6.32 3.97
CA VAL A 25 10.61 -6.90 5.32
C VAL A 25 9.23 -6.57 5.88
N GLU A 26 8.81 -5.30 5.86
CA GLU A 26 7.49 -4.90 6.34
C GLU A 26 6.37 -5.57 5.54
N LEU A 27 6.52 -5.68 4.23
CA LEU A 27 5.54 -6.34 3.37
C LEU A 27 5.46 -7.84 3.67
N ALA A 28 6.57 -8.50 3.98
CA ALA A 28 6.56 -9.89 4.41
C ALA A 28 5.85 -10.09 5.76
N LEU A 29 6.02 -9.18 6.70
CA LEU A 29 5.38 -9.24 8.02
C LEU A 29 3.86 -9.13 7.95
N VAL A 30 3.32 -8.54 6.88
CA VAL A 30 1.88 -8.36 6.68
C VAL A 30 1.29 -9.23 5.57
N GLY A 31 2.07 -10.19 5.05
CA GLY A 31 1.62 -11.16 4.05
C GLY A 31 1.49 -10.60 2.62
N LEU A 32 2.20 -9.52 2.30
CA LEU A 32 2.21 -8.86 0.98
C LEU A 32 3.54 -9.02 0.23
N GLN A 33 4.42 -9.95 0.64
CA GLN A 33 5.75 -10.15 0.05
C GLN A 33 5.72 -10.47 -1.45
N HIS A 34 4.67 -11.13 -1.95
CA HIS A 34 4.47 -11.47 -3.36
C HIS A 34 4.24 -10.24 -4.25
N ARG A 35 3.96 -9.07 -3.66
CA ARG A 35 3.74 -7.79 -4.34
C ARG A 35 4.87 -6.77 -4.06
N SER A 36 5.97 -7.19 -3.43
CA SER A 36 7.00 -6.26 -2.93
C SER A 36 7.50 -5.30 -4.01
N GLU A 37 7.88 -5.82 -5.17
CA GLU A 37 8.38 -5.00 -6.28
C GLU A 37 7.31 -4.02 -6.80
N GLU A 38 6.10 -4.50 -7.09
CA GLU A 38 4.96 -3.70 -7.58
C GLU A 38 4.63 -2.54 -6.61
N LEU A 39 4.56 -2.83 -5.30
CA LEU A 39 4.21 -1.85 -4.27
C LEU A 39 5.32 -0.84 -4.02
N MET A 40 6.56 -1.30 -3.88
CA MET A 40 7.70 -0.43 -3.65
C MET A 40 7.98 0.49 -4.84
N GLN A 41 7.73 0.02 -6.07
CA GLN A 41 7.86 0.85 -7.26
C GLN A 41 6.73 1.89 -7.34
N SER A 42 5.48 1.48 -7.10
CA SER A 42 4.30 2.36 -7.24
C SER A 42 4.24 3.46 -6.19
N LEU A 43 4.72 3.19 -4.97
CA LEU A 43 4.67 4.13 -3.84
C LEU A 43 6.04 4.76 -3.53
N ARG A 44 7.01 4.57 -4.43
CA ARG A 44 8.37 5.11 -4.25
C ARG A 44 8.33 6.63 -4.10
N GLY A 45 9.01 7.14 -3.07
CA GLY A 45 9.14 8.58 -2.84
C GLY A 45 7.91 9.24 -2.24
N LEU A 46 6.86 8.48 -1.93
CA LEU A 46 5.70 8.97 -1.18
C LEU A 46 5.94 8.82 0.33
N ASP A 47 5.52 9.82 1.08
CA ASP A 47 5.35 9.75 2.53
C ASP A 47 4.02 9.06 2.89
N GLU A 48 3.72 8.95 4.20
CA GLU A 48 2.48 8.33 4.66
C GLU A 48 1.23 9.00 4.06
N ALA A 49 1.21 10.35 4.02
CA ALA A 49 0.08 11.11 3.52
C ALA A 49 -0.12 10.91 2.01
N GLY A 50 0.97 10.96 1.23
CA GLY A 50 0.96 10.74 -0.21
C GLY A 50 0.56 9.31 -0.57
N ALA A 51 1.13 8.30 0.10
CA ALA A 51 0.78 6.90 -0.15
C ALA A 51 -0.70 6.64 0.17
N ARG A 52 -1.21 7.18 1.28
CA ARG A 52 -2.63 7.08 1.65
C ARG A 52 -3.53 7.75 0.62
N ALA A 53 -3.19 8.95 0.15
CA ALA A 53 -3.96 9.67 -0.85
C ALA A 53 -4.07 8.88 -2.16
N VAL A 54 -2.95 8.32 -2.63
CA VAL A 54 -2.93 7.47 -3.84
C VAL A 54 -3.80 6.22 -3.66
N LEU A 55 -3.67 5.52 -2.54
CA LEU A 55 -4.47 4.31 -2.27
C LEU A 55 -5.97 4.62 -2.22
N ILE A 56 -6.37 5.74 -1.59
CA ILE A 56 -7.77 6.19 -1.57
C ILE A 56 -8.27 6.49 -2.99
N ALA A 57 -7.49 7.23 -3.77
CA ALA A 57 -7.86 7.59 -5.15
C ALA A 57 -8.05 6.36 -6.04
N VAL A 58 -7.11 5.41 -6.00
CA VAL A 58 -7.19 4.17 -6.78
C VAL A 58 -8.41 3.33 -6.36
N LEU A 59 -8.71 3.25 -5.06
CA LEU A 59 -9.88 2.53 -4.57
C LEU A 59 -11.20 3.20 -4.97
N ALA A 60 -11.24 4.53 -4.97
CA ALA A 60 -12.42 5.29 -5.41
C ALA A 60 -12.68 5.09 -6.91
N GLU A 61 -11.64 5.16 -7.74
CA GLU A 61 -11.72 4.92 -9.19
C GLU A 61 -12.27 3.52 -9.51
N ARG A 62 -11.80 2.49 -8.80
CA ARG A 62 -12.24 1.10 -9.02
C ARG A 62 -13.68 0.80 -8.61
N ARG A 63 -14.30 1.69 -7.83
CA ARG A 63 -15.68 1.54 -7.33
C ARG A 63 -16.70 2.37 -8.10
N SER A 64 -16.23 3.18 -9.07
CA SER A 64 -17.08 3.95 -9.99
C SER A 64 -17.54 3.08 -11.15
#